data_AF-A0A842UD57-F1
#
_entry.id   AF-A0A842UD57-F1
#
_cell.length_a   1.000
_cell.length_b   1.000
_cell.length_c   1.000
_cell.angle_alpha   90.00
_cell.angle_beta   90.00
_cell.angle_gamma   90.00
#
_symmetry.space_group_name_H-M   'P 1'
#
loop_
_entity.id
_entity.type
_entity.pdbx_description
1 polymer ?
#
loop_
_entity_poly.entity_id
_entity_poly.type
_entity_poly.pdbx_seq_one_letter_code
_entity_poly.pdbx_strand_id
1 'polypeptide(L)'
;MRIGSRDIRMHRGWIVLYNDGTVICEDDMPWVKVPDKKNIRRMILKWDDRFWSLDDKDHYTVPKKRGYIDVNMGGSSQGIHSRTIGYYDMEEKAKVIIRVEEATGRMQYDIEPFE
;
A
#
# COMPACT_ATOMS: atom_id res chain seq x y z
N MET A 1 13.61 -8.14 -3.73
CA MET A 1 13.89 -6.68 -3.78
C MET A 1 14.48 -6.28 -2.43
N ARG A 2 15.55 -5.49 -2.38
CA ARG A 2 16.12 -5.01 -1.11
C ARG A 2 15.63 -3.59 -0.80
N ILE A 3 15.08 -3.36 0.39
CA ILE A 3 14.66 -2.06 0.91
C ILE A 3 15.40 -1.80 2.22
N GLY A 4 16.16 -0.71 2.30
CA GLY A 4 17.05 -0.48 3.44
C GLY A 4 18.00 -1.66 3.65
N SER A 5 18.00 -2.22 4.85
CA SER A 5 18.80 -3.41 5.21
C SER A 5 18.09 -4.74 4.92
N ARG A 6 16.82 -4.74 4.53
CA ARG A 6 15.97 -5.93 4.46
C ARG A 6 15.72 -6.42 3.04
N ASP A 7 15.80 -7.73 2.85
CA ASP A 7 15.32 -8.40 1.64
C ASP A 7 13.82 -8.70 1.73
N ILE A 8 13.07 -8.13 0.79
CA ILE A 8 11.63 -8.29 0.67
C ILE A 8 11.32 -9.54 -0.15
N ARG A 9 10.69 -10.52 0.50
CA ARG A 9 10.27 -11.80 -0.07
C ARG A 9 8.80 -11.83 -0.51
N MET A 10 7.96 -10.96 0.05
CA MET A 10 6.54 -10.90 -0.32
C MET A 10 6.40 -10.53 -1.81
N HIS A 11 5.44 -11.16 -2.49
CA HIS A 11 5.16 -10.85 -3.89
C HIS A 11 4.33 -9.57 -4.05
N ARG A 12 3.35 -9.36 -3.15
CA ARG A 12 2.39 -8.25 -3.27
C ARG A 12 2.03 -7.69 -1.91
N GLY A 13 1.83 -6.37 -1.84
CA GLY A 13 1.45 -5.70 -0.60
C GLY A 13 2.09 -4.34 -0.42
N TRP A 14 1.81 -3.71 0.71
CA TRP A 14 2.47 -2.46 1.12
C TRP A 14 3.75 -2.72 1.92
N ILE A 15 4.70 -1.80 1.81
CA ILE A 15 5.96 -1.77 2.56
C ILE A 15 6.14 -0.36 3.07
N VAL A 16 6.55 -0.20 4.32
CA VAL A 16 6.98 1.08 4.89
C VAL A 16 8.45 1.03 5.25
N LEU A 17 9.16 2.08 4.91
CA LEU A 17 10.54 2.35 5.31
C LEU A 17 10.52 3.58 6.21
N TYR A 18 11.10 3.44 7.40
CA TYR A 18 11.22 4.51 8.39
C TYR A 18 12.53 5.28 8.23
N ASN A 19 12.59 6.46 8.86
CA ASN A 19 13.77 7.31 8.88
C ASN A 19 15.02 6.63 9.48
N ASP A 20 14.83 5.74 10.45
CA ASP A 20 15.90 4.95 11.09
C ASP A 20 16.36 3.74 10.25
N GLY A 21 15.75 3.52 9.09
CA GLY A 21 16.02 2.38 8.21
C GLY A 21 15.19 1.13 8.53
N THR A 22 14.34 1.16 9.56
CA THR A 22 13.41 0.07 9.86
C THR A 22 12.45 -0.16 8.70
N VAL A 23 12.17 -1.43 8.39
CA VAL A 23 11.27 -1.82 7.30
C VAL A 23 10.19 -2.77 7.80
N ILE A 24 8.94 -2.37 7.64
CA ILE A 24 7.77 -3.18 7.97
C ILE A 24 6.96 -3.44 6.70
N CYS A 25 6.53 -4.67 6.52
CA CYS A 25 5.74 -5.12 5.38
C CYS A 25 4.34 -5.53 5.82
N GLU A 26 3.44 -5.62 4.84
CA GLU A 26 2.06 -6.08 5.07
C GLU A 26 1.98 -7.48 5.73
N ASP A 27 2.90 -8.37 5.38
CA ASP A 27 2.96 -9.74 5.94
C ASP A 27 3.45 -9.77 7.40
N ASP A 28 4.15 -8.73 7.87
CA ASP A 28 4.65 -8.69 9.25
C ASP A 28 3.54 -8.33 10.24
N MET A 29 2.70 -7.36 9.88
CA MET A 29 1.62 -6.88 10.75
C MET A 29 0.55 -6.09 9.98
N PRO A 30 -0.70 -6.05 10.48
CA PRO A 30 -1.73 -5.19 9.92
C PRO A 30 -1.40 -3.71 10.17
N TRP A 31 -1.83 -2.83 9.24
CA TRP A 31 -1.56 -1.39 9.30
C TRP A 31 -1.91 -0.73 10.64
N VAL A 32 -2.99 -1.18 11.28
CA VAL A 32 -3.43 -0.66 12.58
C VAL A 32 -2.35 -0.79 13.67
N LYS A 33 -1.49 -1.81 13.56
CA LYS A 33 -0.39 -2.09 14.51
C LYS A 33 0.95 -1.46 14.11
N VAL A 34 1.04 -0.86 12.92
CA VAL A 34 2.27 -0.19 12.44
C VAL A 34 2.59 1.00 13.37
N PRO A 35 3.73 1.01 14.07
CA PRO A 35 4.07 2.06 15.03
C PRO A 35 4.47 3.36 14.33
N ASP A 36 4.52 4.47 15.07
CA ASP A 36 5.23 5.70 14.68
C ASP A 36 5.03 6.16 13.23
N LYS A 37 3.78 6.15 12.73
CA LYS A 37 3.47 6.45 11.31
C LYS A 37 3.98 7.82 10.83
N LYS A 38 4.19 8.76 11.74
CA LYS A 38 4.82 10.08 11.49
C LYS A 38 6.31 10.00 11.09
N ASN A 39 6.98 8.89 11.39
CA ASN A 39 8.39 8.66 11.08
C ASN A 39 8.58 7.79 9.82
N ILE A 40 7.49 7.47 9.12
CA ILE A 40 7.56 6.79 7.83
C ILE A 40 8.18 7.76 6.84
N ARG A 41 9.28 7.32 6.22
CA ARG A 41 9.98 8.06 5.16
C ARG A 41 9.42 7.75 3.79
N ARG A 42 9.07 6.49 3.57
CA ARG A 42 8.64 5.98 2.26
C ARG A 42 7.61 4.90 2.43
N MET A 43 6.54 4.98 1.66
CA MET A 43 5.56 3.91 1.50
C MET A 43 5.63 3.36 0.07
N ILE A 44 5.67 2.03 -0.07
CA ILE A 44 5.80 1.35 -1.36
C ILE A 44 4.64 0.37 -1.50
N LEU A 45 4.03 0.34 -2.67
CA LEU A 45 3.08 -0.68 -3.07
C LEU A 45 3.77 -1.60 -4.06
N LYS A 46 3.95 -2.87 -3.69
CA LYS A 46 4.61 -3.90 -4.49
C LYS A 46 3.56 -4.80 -5.14
N TRP A 47 3.77 -5.15 -6.41
CA TRP A 47 3.03 -6.17 -7.14
C TRP A 47 3.99 -6.96 -8.02
N ASP A 48 4.23 -8.21 -7.66
CA ASP A 48 5.21 -9.11 -8.27
C ASP A 48 6.54 -8.37 -8.47
N ASP A 49 7.04 -8.18 -9.69
CA ASP A 49 8.32 -7.47 -9.92
C ASP A 49 8.21 -5.93 -10.04
N ARG A 50 6.99 -5.39 -9.95
CA ARG A 50 6.70 -3.95 -10.05
C ARG A 50 6.48 -3.32 -8.68
N PHE A 51 6.77 -2.04 -8.58
CA PHE A 51 6.52 -1.27 -7.38
C PHE A 51 6.30 0.21 -7.68
N TRP A 52 5.57 0.88 -6.78
CA TRP A 52 5.32 2.32 -6.82
C TRP A 52 5.57 2.89 -5.42
N SER A 53 6.30 3.99 -5.32
CA SER A 53 6.65 4.60 -4.04
C SER A 53 6.02 5.98 -3.86
N LEU A 54 5.78 6.32 -2.60
CA LEU A 54 5.40 7.63 -2.12
C LEU A 54 6.44 8.03 -1.08
N ASP A 55 7.23 9.04 -1.40
CA ASP A 55 8.41 9.46 -0.65
C ASP A 55 8.15 10.77 0.11
N ASP A 56 8.67 10.83 1.33
CA ASP A 56 8.77 12.02 2.17
C ASP A 56 7.43 12.79 2.28
N LYS A 57 6.35 12.07 2.65
CA LYS A 57 5.01 12.64 2.85
C LYS A 57 4.66 12.75 4.32
N ASP A 58 4.07 13.89 4.69
CA ASP A 58 3.73 14.19 6.09
C ASP A 58 2.62 13.28 6.65
N HIS A 59 1.65 12.92 5.80
CA HIS A 59 0.44 12.22 6.23
C HIS A 59 0.06 11.07 5.31
N TYR A 60 0.69 9.91 5.49
CA TYR A 60 0.29 8.69 4.78
C TYR A 60 -1.12 8.22 5.17
N THR A 61 -1.92 7.87 4.15
CA THR A 61 -3.25 7.27 4.33
C THR A 61 -3.14 5.81 4.76
N VAL A 62 -4.21 5.29 5.36
CA VAL A 62 -4.35 3.85 5.63
C VAL A 62 -4.39 3.07 4.30
N PRO A 63 -3.46 2.13 4.06
CA PRO A 63 -3.54 1.23 2.91
C PRO A 63 -4.83 0.42 2.96
N LYS A 64 -5.52 0.30 1.82
CA LYS A 64 -6.78 -0.44 1.72
C LYS A 64 -6.61 -1.67 0.84
N LYS A 65 -7.40 -2.69 1.16
CA LYS A 65 -7.62 -3.90 0.34
C LYS A 65 -9.08 -3.93 -0.05
N ARG A 66 -9.38 -3.99 -1.34
CA ARG A 66 -10.73 -4.30 -1.82
C ARG A 66 -10.81 -5.79 -2.08
N GLY A 67 -11.54 -6.52 -1.24
CA GLY A 67 -11.80 -7.94 -1.46
C GLY A 67 -12.91 -8.17 -2.50
N TYR A 68 -12.99 -9.40 -3.00
CA TYR A 68 -14.16 -9.90 -3.71
C TYR A 68 -14.50 -11.31 -3.21
N ILE A 69 -15.77 -11.67 -3.36
CA ILE A 69 -16.27 -13.02 -3.14
C ILE A 69 -16.98 -13.39 -4.44
N ASP A 70 -16.46 -14.39 -5.14
CA ASP A 70 -17.12 -15.00 -6.28
C ASP A 70 -17.83 -16.26 -5.79
N VAL A 71 -19.14 -16.36 -6.02
CA VAL A 71 -19.97 -17.47 -5.56
C VAL A 71 -20.51 -18.19 -6.79
N ASN A 72 -19.99 -19.39 -7.04
CA ASN A 72 -20.42 -20.25 -8.14
C ASN A 72 -20.99 -21.58 -7.60
N MET A 73 -21.72 -22.34 -8.42
CA MET A 73 -22.39 -23.60 -8.02
C MET A 73 -21.44 -24.67 -7.45
N GLY A 74 -20.12 -24.53 -7.60
CA GLY A 74 -19.09 -25.42 -7.06
C GLY A 74 -18.32 -24.91 -5.83
N GLY A 75 -18.66 -23.74 -5.28
CA GLY A 75 -18.00 -23.17 -4.09
C GLY A 75 -17.82 -21.64 -4.15
N SER A 76 -17.27 -21.07 -3.08
CA SER A 76 -16.89 -19.65 -3.02
C SER A 76 -15.38 -19.46 -3.16
N SER A 77 -14.97 -18.52 -4.02
CA SER A 77 -13.60 -18.05 -4.14
C SER A 77 -13.52 -16.65 -3.54
N GLN A 78 -12.55 -16.43 -2.65
CA GLN A 78 -12.27 -15.11 -2.10
C GLN A 78 -10.90 -14.64 -2.59
N GLY A 79 -10.80 -13.37 -2.93
CA GLY A 79 -9.54 -12.78 -3.35
C GLY A 79 -9.48 -11.30 -3.08
N ILE A 80 -8.33 -10.70 -3.42
CA ILE A 80 -8.14 -9.26 -3.38
C ILE A 80 -8.28 -8.77 -4.81
N HIS A 81 -9.16 -7.79 -5.02
CA HIS A 81 -9.36 -7.12 -6.30
C HIS A 81 -8.33 -6.01 -6.49
N SER A 82 -8.04 -5.24 -5.44
CA SER A 82 -7.04 -4.18 -5.49
C SER A 82 -6.43 -3.85 -4.13
N ARG A 83 -5.21 -3.33 -4.17
CA ARG A 83 -4.51 -2.72 -3.04
C ARG A 83 -4.27 -1.24 -3.29
N THR A 84 -4.27 -0.43 -2.25
CA THR A 84 -3.99 1.01 -2.35
C THR A 84 -3.01 1.49 -1.30
N ILE A 85 -2.18 2.46 -1.68
CA ILE A 85 -1.40 3.32 -0.78
C ILE A 85 -1.72 4.79 -1.12
N GLY A 86 -1.43 5.73 -0.23
CA GLY A 86 -1.74 7.13 -0.49
C GLY A 86 -1.25 8.07 0.61
N TYR A 87 -1.43 9.37 0.42
CA TYR A 87 -1.16 10.41 1.41
C TYR A 87 -2.18 11.55 1.31
N TYR A 88 -2.29 12.35 2.37
CA TYR A 88 -3.02 13.61 2.39
C TYR A 88 -2.06 14.75 2.10
N ASP A 89 -2.39 15.53 1.08
CA ASP A 89 -1.76 16.79 0.74
C ASP A 89 -2.55 17.93 1.39
N MET A 90 -1.99 18.49 2.47
CA MET A 90 -2.67 19.53 3.25
C MET A 90 -2.67 20.90 2.54
N GLU A 91 -1.74 21.14 1.63
CA GLU A 91 -1.65 22.39 0.87
C GLU A 91 -2.75 22.42 -0.18
N GLU A 92 -2.88 21.34 -0.95
CA GLU A 92 -3.89 21.21 -2.02
C GLU A 92 -5.25 20.71 -1.51
N LYS A 93 -5.37 20.40 -0.20
CA LYS A 93 -6.55 19.78 0.40
C LYS A 93 -7.03 18.56 -0.41
N ALA A 94 -6.08 17.74 -0.80
CA ALA A 94 -6.32 16.59 -1.66
C ALA A 94 -5.69 15.31 -1.10
N LYS A 95 -6.35 14.19 -1.32
CA LYS A 95 -5.89 12.87 -0.97
C LYS A 95 -5.43 12.19 -2.24
N VAL A 96 -4.15 11.86 -2.27
CA VAL A 96 -3.51 11.21 -3.39
C VAL A 96 -3.46 9.71 -3.14
N ILE A 97 -3.89 8.91 -4.11
CA ILE A 97 -4.00 7.45 -3.99
C ILE A 97 -3.34 6.78 -5.18
N ILE A 98 -2.47 5.83 -4.89
CA ILE A 98 -2.01 4.83 -5.85
C ILE A 98 -2.79 3.56 -5.60
N ARG A 99 -3.48 3.07 -6.63
CA ARG A 99 -4.21 1.80 -6.64
C ARG A 99 -3.58 0.85 -7.61
N VAL A 100 -3.47 -0.42 -7.23
CA VAL A 100 -3.04 -1.49 -8.11
C VAL A 100 -4.11 -2.57 -8.14
N GLU A 101 -4.56 -2.92 -9.34
CA GLU A 101 -5.43 -4.07 -9.59
C GLU A 101 -4.66 -5.36 -9.41
N GLU A 102 -5.16 -6.30 -8.62
CA GLU A 102 -4.43 -7.52 -8.27
C GLU A 102 -4.33 -8.53 -9.41
N ALA A 103 -5.31 -8.56 -10.30
CA ALA A 103 -5.33 -9.49 -11.43
C ALA A 103 -4.31 -9.12 -12.51
N THR A 104 -4.10 -7.81 -12.74
CA THR A 104 -3.33 -7.28 -13.88
C THR A 104 -2.05 -6.55 -13.45
N GLY A 105 -1.99 -6.13 -12.18
CA GLY A 105 -1.02 -5.16 -11.67
C GLY A 105 -1.07 -3.82 -12.38
N ARG A 106 -2.21 -3.48 -13.01
CA ARG A 106 -2.42 -2.16 -13.61
C ARG A 106 -2.51 -1.12 -12.48
N MET A 107 -1.68 -0.11 -12.56
CA MET A 107 -1.67 1.00 -11.61
C MET A 107 -2.61 2.11 -12.08
N GLN A 108 -3.34 2.68 -11.14
CA GLN A 108 -4.16 3.87 -11.28
C GLN A 108 -3.73 4.89 -10.23
N TYR A 109 -3.77 6.16 -10.61
CA TYR A 109 -3.46 7.28 -9.76
C TYR A 109 -4.71 8.15 -9.64
N ASP A 110 -5.24 8.25 -8.43
CA ASP A 110 -6.47 8.99 -8.13
C ASP A 110 -6.12 10.17 -7.21
N ILE A 111 -6.70 11.34 -7.50
CA ILE A 111 -6.66 12.51 -6.62
C ILE A 111 -8.11 12.79 -6.20
N GLU A 112 -8.37 12.69 -4.90
CA GLU A 112 -9.68 12.94 -4.29
C GLU A 112 -9.60 14.22 -3.44
N PRO A 113 -10.42 15.27 -3.65
CA PRO A 113 -10.45 16.39 -2.71
C PRO A 113 -10.87 15.89 -1.32
N PHE A 114 -10.30 16.47 -0.26
CA PHE A 114 -10.78 16.28 1.11
C PHE A 114 -11.05 17.64 1.76
N GLU A 115 -12.28 17.82 2.23
CA GLU A 115 -12.73 19.02 2.95
C GLU A 115 -12.49 18.90 4.46
#